data_AF-A0A060BY46-F1
#
_entry.id   AF-A0A060BY46-F1
#
_cell.length_a   1.000
_cell.length_b   1.000
_cell.length_c   1.000
_cell.angle_alpha   90.00
_cell.angle_beta   90.00
_cell.angle_gamma   90.00
#
_symmetry.space_group_name_H-M   'P 1'
#
loop_
_entity.id
_entity.type
_entity.pdbx_description
1 polymer ?
#
loop_
_entity_poly.entity_id
_entity_poly.type
_entity_poly.pdbx_seq_one_letter_code
_entity_poly.pdbx_strand_id
1 'polypeptide(L)' 'MELCKLAVDFSDGVIQQSEHVNEEIMEYARQSGKPVLGYQAPDSIADVCDEFLR' A
#
# COMPACT_ATOMS: atom_id res chain seq x y z
N MET A 1 -9.88 -4.33 12.40
CA MET A 1 -9.50 -4.88 11.08
C MET A 1 -10.37 -4.29 9.96
N GLU A 2 -11.70 -4.21 10.15
CA GLU A 2 -12.64 -3.60 9.19
C GLU A 2 -12.29 -2.17 8.75
N LEU A 3 -11.81 -1.31 9.66
CA LEU A 3 -11.47 0.08 9.31
C LEU A 3 -10.34 0.18 8.26
N CYS A 4 -9.34 -0.70 8.32
CA CYS A 4 -8.24 -0.69 7.35
C CYS A 4 -8.70 -1.18 5.99
N LYS A 5 -9.58 -2.20 5.94
CA LYS A 5 -10.19 -2.67 4.68
C LYS A 5 -11.07 -1.58 4.06
N LEU A 6 -11.86 -0.87 4.88
CA LEU A 6 -12.61 0.30 4.44
C LEU A 6 -11.70 1.40 3.87
N ALA A 7 -10.56 1.67 4.52
CA ALA A 7 -9.59 2.62 3.99
C ALA A 7 -9.05 2.16 2.62
N VAL A 8 -8.75 0.87 2.45
CA VAL A 8 -8.39 0.32 1.13
C VAL A 8 -9.51 0.56 0.12
N ASP A 9 -10.77 0.28 0.45
CA ASP A 9 -11.93 0.43 -0.45
C ASP A 9 -12.17 1.87 -0.92
N PHE A 10 -11.79 2.87 -0.12
CA PHE A 10 -11.94 4.29 -0.45
C PHE A 10 -10.67 4.97 -0.96
N SER A 11 -9.54 4.26 -1.03
CA SER A 11 -8.29 4.78 -1.61
C SER A 11 -8.19 4.51 -3.12
N ASP A 12 -7.44 5.33 -3.84
CA ASP A 12 -7.09 5.07 -5.25
C ASP A 12 -5.91 4.10 -5.38
N GLY A 13 -5.09 3.95 -4.34
CA GLY A 13 -3.96 3.03 -4.28
C GLY A 13 -3.47 2.82 -2.84
N VAL A 14 -2.59 1.83 -2.62
CA VAL A 14 -2.06 1.48 -1.30
C VAL A 14 -0.53 1.39 -1.34
N ILE A 15 0.15 1.98 -0.36
CA ILE A 15 1.61 1.92 -0.23
C ILE A 15 1.97 1.25 1.10
N GLN A 16 2.82 0.22 1.04
CA GLN A 16 3.39 -0.42 2.22
C GLN A 16 4.60 0.37 2.74
N GLN A 17 4.41 1.08 3.85
CA GLN A 17 5.44 1.99 4.38
C GLN A 17 6.56 1.27 5.16
N SER A 18 6.30 0.11 5.76
CA SER A 18 7.28 -0.67 6.52
C SER A 18 7.41 -2.11 6.02
N GLU A 19 8.58 -2.71 6.25
CA GLU A 19 8.86 -4.11 5.87
C GLU A 19 7.84 -5.07 6.49
N HIS A 20 7.47 -4.83 7.74
CA HIS A 20 6.46 -5.57 8.46
C HIS A 20 5.22 -4.70 8.66
N VAL A 21 4.11 -5.11 8.05
CA VAL A 21 2.76 -4.57 8.23
C VAL A 21 1.78 -5.73 8.43
N ASN A 22 0.51 -5.43 8.73
CA ASN A 22 -0.51 -6.47 8.78
C ASN A 22 -0.71 -7.10 7.38
N GLU A 23 -0.25 -8.35 7.22
CA GLU A 23 -0.31 -9.08 5.95
C GLU A 23 -1.74 -9.32 5.46
N GLU A 24 -2.72 -9.49 6.36
CA GLU A 24 -4.12 -9.66 5.96
C GLU A 24 -4.66 -8.43 5.23
N ILE A 25 -4.26 -7.23 5.68
CA ILE A 25 -4.65 -5.98 5.03
C ILE A 25 -3.93 -5.82 3.69
N MET A 26 -2.66 -6.20 3.60
CA MET A 26 -1.91 -6.15 2.34
C MET A 26 -2.45 -7.12 1.30
N GLU A 27 -2.85 -8.32 1.72
CA GLU A 27 -3.46 -9.30 0.84
C GLU A 27 -4.82 -8.81 0.33
N TYR A 28 -5.64 -8.24 1.24
CA TYR A 28 -6.87 -7.58 0.85
C TYR A 28 -6.65 -6.45 -0.17
N ALA A 29 -5.63 -5.60 0.05
CA ALA A 29 -5.28 -4.53 -0.89
C ALA A 29 -4.89 -5.07 -2.27
N ARG A 30 -4.08 -6.14 -2.35
CA ARG A 30 -3.68 -6.76 -3.64
C ARG A 30 -4.88 -7.36 -4.38
N GLN A 31 -5.85 -7.90 -3.65
CA GLN A 31 -7.08 -8.48 -4.21
C GLN A 31 -8.11 -7.43 -4.63
N SER A 32 -7.99 -6.19 -4.15
CA SER A 32 -8.93 -5.10 -4.45
C SER A 32 -8.90 -4.61 -5.90
N GLY A 33 -7.90 -5.03 -6.70
CA GLY A 33 -7.68 -4.57 -8.07
C GLY A 33 -7.07 -3.17 -8.18
N LYS A 34 -6.74 -2.54 -7.05
CA LYS A 34 -6.10 -1.23 -6.98
C LYS A 34 -4.57 -1.34 -7.09
N PRO A 35 -3.87 -0.30 -7.56
CA PRO A 35 -2.42 -0.24 -7.50
C PRO A 35 -1.93 -0.41 -6.06
N VAL A 36 -0.97 -1.31 -5.86
CA VAL A 36 -0.32 -1.54 -4.56
C VAL A 36 1.19 -1.45 -4.73
N LEU A 37 1.81 -0.49 -4.04
CA LEU A 37 3.26 -0.41 -3.92
C LEU A 37 3.72 -1.20 -2.69
N GLY A 38 4.51 -2.24 -2.94
CA GLY A 38 5.18 -3.00 -1.87
C GLY A 38 6.28 -2.20 -1.18
N TYR A 39 6.79 -2.74 -0.07
CA TYR A 39 7.84 -2.09 0.70
C TYR A 39 9.06 -1.75 -0.15
N GLN A 40 9.58 -0.54 0.03
CA GLN A 40 10.80 -0.04 -0.58
C GLN A 40 11.83 0.23 0.51
N ALA A 41 13.12 0.11 0.18
CA ALA A 41 14.18 0.50 1.09
C ALA A 41 14.08 2.00 1.43
N PRO A 42 14.52 2.44 2.64
CA PRO A 42 14.41 3.83 3.06
C PRO A 42 15.03 4.83 2.09
N ASP A 43 16.10 4.44 1.40
CA ASP A 43 16.82 5.30 0.46
C ASP A 43 16.07 5.48 -0.88
N SER A 44 15.13 4.60 -1.21
CA SER A 44 14.38 4.63 -2.48
C SER A 44 12.90 4.99 -2.32
N ILE A 45 12.36 5.02 -1.09
CA ILE A 45 10.92 5.22 -0.87
C ILE A 45 10.41 6.55 -1.42
N ALA A 46 11.20 7.63 -1.34
CA ALA A 46 10.76 8.95 -1.80
C ALA A 46 10.53 8.96 -3.32
N ASP A 47 11.51 8.53 -4.09
CA ASP A 47 11.45 8.51 -5.56
C ASP A 47 10.36 7.57 -6.07
N VAL A 48 10.23 6.38 -5.47
CA VAL A 48 9.25 5.38 -5.89
C VAL A 48 7.82 5.82 -5.52
N CYS A 49 7.63 6.47 -4.37
CA CYS A 49 6.33 7.07 -4.03
C CYS A 49 5.96 8.21 -4.98
N ASP A 50 6.91 9.07 -5.35
CA ASP A 50 6.69 10.15 -6.31
C ASP A 50 6.31 9.63 -7.70
N GLU A 51 6.86 8.49 -8.12
CA GLU A 51 6.45 7.82 -9.36
C GLU A 51 5.05 7.20 -9.23
N PHE A 52 4.75 6.57 -8.09
CA PHE A 52 3.47 5.92 -7.84
C PHE A 52 2.28 6.90 -7.71
N LEU A 53 2.52 8.12 -7.22
CA LEU A 53 1.49 9.14 -7.00
C LEU A 53 1.24 10.05 -8.21
N ARG A 54 1.99 9.90 -9.30
CA ARG A 54 1.79 10.64 -10.56
C ARG A 54 0.68 10.05 -11.41
#